data_AF-A0A1D2NHJ8-F1
#
_entry.id   AF-A0A1D2NHJ8-F1
#
_cell.length_a   1.000
_cell.length_b   1.000
_cell.length_c   1.000
_cell.angle_alpha   90.00
_cell.angle_beta   90.00
_cell.angle_gamma   90.00
#
_symmetry.space_group_name_H-M   'P 1'
#
loop_
_entity.id
_entity.type
_entity.pdbx_description
1 polymer ?
#
loop_
_entity_poly.entity_id
_entity_poly.type
_entity_poly.pdbx_seq_one_letter_code
_entity_poly.pdbx_strand_id
1 'polypeptide(L)'
;MYKELVRDPNVPEFDAIPSHGWLEGWAKQGVLLLNAVLSVEASKANSHKDQGWETLTTAVIKWISNNLRDVVFLLWGAYAQKKAAVVDKSKHVCLLAVHPSPLSAHKGFLGSGHFSKCNDALISRGLEPIRWHQLD
;
A
#
# COMPACT_ATOMS: atom_id res chain seq x y z
N MET A 1 -6.00 8.17 3.61
CA MET A 1 -4.64 7.72 4.01
C MET A 1 -4.10 8.57 5.14
N TYR A 2 -3.89 9.89 4.99
CA TYR A 2 -3.37 10.71 6.11
C TYR A 2 -4.20 10.68 7.40
N LYS A 3 -5.53 10.64 7.30
CA LYS A 3 -6.40 10.44 8.49
C LYS A 3 -6.14 9.12 9.24
N GLU A 4 -5.66 8.09 8.55
CA GLU A 4 -5.25 6.82 9.18
C GLU A 4 -3.93 7.00 9.92
N LEU A 5 -2.94 7.62 9.25
CA LEU A 5 -1.62 7.90 9.81
C LEU A 5 -1.71 8.76 11.08
N VAL A 6 -2.40 9.90 11.02
CA VAL A 6 -2.60 10.79 12.20
C VAL A 6 -3.33 10.08 13.33
N ARG A 7 -4.22 9.13 13.02
CA ARG A 7 -4.97 8.39 14.05
C ARG A 7 -4.19 7.22 14.64
N ASP A 8 -3.09 6.80 14.02
CA ASP A 8 -2.31 5.65 14.48
C ASP A 8 -1.35 6.11 15.59
N PRO A 9 -1.58 5.74 16.88
CA PRO A 9 -0.73 6.20 17.97
C PRO A 9 0.71 5.64 17.89
N ASN A 10 0.92 4.61 17.07
CA ASN A 10 2.23 4.00 16.84
C ASN A 10 3.00 4.66 15.67
N VAL A 11 2.46 5.75 15.10
CA VAL A 11 3.16 6.62 14.13
C VAL A 11 3.11 8.07 14.65
N PRO A 12 3.60 8.34 15.88
CA PRO A 12 3.45 9.64 16.53
C PRO A 12 4.12 10.79 15.77
N GLU A 13 5.09 10.48 14.90
CA GLU A 13 5.77 11.45 14.06
C GLU A 13 4.93 11.98 12.88
N PHE A 14 3.77 11.37 12.60
CA PHE A 14 2.79 11.87 11.65
C PHE A 14 1.64 12.57 12.42
N ASP A 15 1.94 13.71 13.04
CA ASP A 15 1.04 14.41 13.97
C ASP A 15 0.08 15.41 13.29
N ALA A 16 0.36 15.80 12.04
CA ALA A 16 -0.47 16.72 11.26
C ALA A 16 -0.69 16.22 9.84
N ILE A 17 -1.86 16.56 9.26
CA ILE A 17 -2.14 16.29 7.85
C ILE A 17 -1.37 17.31 6.99
N PRO A 18 -0.49 16.86 6.08
CA PRO A 18 0.23 17.74 5.17
C PRO A 18 -0.72 18.52 4.26
N SER A 19 -0.29 19.69 3.80
CA SER A 19 -1.02 20.52 2.84
C SER A 19 -0.96 19.98 1.40
N HIS A 20 -0.22 18.89 1.15
CA HIS A 20 -0.07 18.27 -0.18
C HIS A 20 -0.26 16.75 -0.15
N GLY A 21 -0.54 16.18 -1.33
CA GLY A 21 -0.69 14.75 -1.56
C GLY A 21 0.51 14.08 -2.27
N TRP A 22 1.64 14.76 -2.36
CA TRP A 22 2.86 14.23 -3.00
C TRP A 22 3.52 13.18 -2.10
N LEU A 23 3.71 11.95 -2.63
CA LEU A 23 4.19 10.78 -1.89
C LEU A 23 5.56 10.28 -2.39
N GLU A 24 6.35 11.14 -3.05
CA GLU A 24 7.64 10.71 -3.60
C GLU A 24 8.64 10.31 -2.50
N GLY A 25 8.61 10.96 -1.33
CA GLY A 25 9.44 10.58 -0.19
C GLY A 25 9.21 9.14 0.27
N TRP A 26 7.99 8.61 0.15
CA TRP A 26 7.74 7.18 0.39
C TRP A 26 8.40 6.31 -0.68
N ALA A 27 8.30 6.70 -1.95
CA ALA A 27 8.91 5.96 -3.05
C ALA A 27 10.44 5.92 -2.94
N LYS A 28 11.09 7.02 -2.53
CA LYS A 28 12.54 7.11 -2.27
C LYS A 28 13.00 6.18 -1.14
N GLN A 29 12.10 5.85 -0.20
CA GLN A 29 12.33 4.91 0.89
C GLN A 29 12.06 3.44 0.50
N GLY A 30 11.74 3.15 -0.76
CA GLY A 30 11.47 1.79 -1.24
C GLY A 30 9.99 1.38 -1.22
N VAL A 31 9.07 2.32 -0.99
CA VAL A 31 7.62 2.04 -1.07
C VAL A 31 7.16 2.05 -2.53
N LEU A 32 6.83 0.88 -3.06
CA LEU A 32 6.23 0.77 -4.39
C LEU A 32 4.74 1.13 -4.35
N LEU A 33 4.39 2.29 -4.91
CA LEU A 33 3.01 2.77 -5.06
C LEU A 33 2.40 2.30 -6.38
N LEU A 34 1.93 1.05 -6.42
CA LEU A 34 1.44 0.41 -7.64
C LEU A 34 -0.08 0.38 -7.74
N ASN A 35 -0.62 1.05 -8.77
CA ASN A 35 -2.01 0.85 -9.16
C ASN A 35 -2.21 -0.46 -9.92
N ALA A 36 -3.41 -0.99 -9.83
CA ALA A 36 -3.78 -2.23 -10.51
C ALA A 36 -3.99 -2.05 -12.03
N VAL A 37 -4.42 -0.84 -12.42
CA VAL A 37 -4.54 -0.32 -13.79
C VAL A 37 -3.78 1.00 -13.84
N LEU A 38 -2.88 1.17 -14.81
CA LEU A 38 -1.90 2.28 -14.78
C LEU A 38 -2.33 3.52 -15.58
N SER A 39 -3.50 3.49 -16.22
CA SER A 39 -4.06 4.65 -16.90
C SER A 39 -5.58 4.68 -16.73
N VAL A 40 -6.15 5.86 -16.92
CA VAL A 40 -7.59 6.09 -16.86
C VAL A 40 -7.92 7.27 -17.76
N GLU A 41 -9.03 7.21 -18.49
CA GLU A 41 -9.61 8.36 -19.17
C GLU A 41 -10.13 9.38 -18.14
N ALA A 42 -9.90 10.67 -18.41
CA ALA A 42 -10.32 11.75 -17.53
C ALA A 42 -11.81 11.63 -17.16
N SER A 43 -12.11 11.72 -15.86
CA SER A 43 -13.47 11.64 -15.31
C SER A 43 -14.24 10.32 -15.55
N LYS A 44 -13.60 9.28 -16.11
CA LYS A 44 -14.23 7.97 -16.32
C LYS A 44 -13.50 6.90 -15.53
N ALA A 45 -13.90 6.73 -14.27
CA ALA A 45 -13.36 5.69 -13.40
C ALA A 45 -13.45 4.30 -14.07
N ASN A 46 -12.38 3.51 -13.98
CA ASN A 46 -12.26 2.17 -14.56
C ASN A 46 -12.34 2.08 -16.10
N SER A 47 -12.20 3.19 -16.84
CA SER A 47 -12.26 3.23 -18.32
C SER A 47 -11.25 2.30 -19.01
N HIS A 48 -10.07 2.09 -18.43
CA HIS A 48 -9.04 1.17 -18.97
C HIS A 48 -8.93 -0.15 -18.19
N LYS A 49 -9.96 -0.50 -17.41
CA LYS A 49 -10.04 -1.81 -16.75
C LYS A 49 -10.15 -2.91 -17.80
N ASP A 50 -9.52 -4.05 -17.53
CA ASP A 50 -9.50 -5.25 -18.36
C ASP A 50 -8.85 -5.03 -19.74
N GLN A 51 -7.99 -4.01 -19.87
CA GLN A 51 -7.25 -3.69 -21.10
C GLN A 51 -5.78 -4.14 -21.07
N GLY A 52 -5.37 -4.95 -20.08
CA GLY A 52 -4.08 -5.63 -20.06
C GLY A 52 -3.09 -5.09 -19.02
N TRP A 53 -3.36 -3.92 -18.43
CA TRP A 53 -2.57 -3.40 -17.30
C TRP A 53 -2.53 -4.36 -16.12
N GLU A 54 -3.62 -5.11 -15.93
CA GLU A 54 -3.74 -6.12 -14.91
C GLU A 54 -2.68 -7.22 -15.05
N THR A 55 -2.41 -7.65 -16.27
CA THR A 55 -1.39 -8.67 -16.56
C THR A 55 -0.02 -8.16 -16.18
N LEU A 56 0.31 -6.93 -16.59
CA LEU A 56 1.59 -6.30 -16.26
C LEU A 56 1.78 -6.15 -14.76
N THR A 57 0.82 -5.55 -14.06
CA THR A 57 0.93 -5.29 -12.62
C THR A 57 0.98 -6.59 -11.81
N THR A 58 0.29 -7.65 -12.28
CA THR A 58 0.39 -8.99 -11.67
C THR A 58 1.76 -9.61 -11.91
N ALA A 59 2.35 -9.43 -13.09
CA ALA A 59 3.71 -9.89 -13.38
C ALA A 59 4.75 -9.18 -12.50
N VAL A 60 4.58 -7.88 -12.24
CA VAL A 60 5.42 -7.12 -11.29
C VAL A 60 5.30 -7.71 -9.87
N ILE A 61 4.08 -7.90 -9.36
CA ILE A 61 3.87 -8.50 -8.02
C ILE A 61 4.48 -9.90 -7.94
N LYS A 62 4.29 -10.73 -8.97
CA LYS A 62 4.86 -12.08 -9.04
C LYS A 62 6.39 -12.04 -9.06
N TRP A 63 6.98 -11.11 -9.81
CA TRP A 63 8.43 -10.95 -9.85
C TRP A 63 8.98 -10.55 -8.47
N ILE A 64 8.35 -9.57 -7.81
CA ILE A 64 8.72 -9.17 -6.43
C ILE A 64 8.64 -10.37 -5.49
N SER A 65 7.53 -11.12 -5.54
CA SER A 65 7.33 -12.26 -4.66
C SER A 65 8.32 -13.40 -4.87
N ASN A 66 8.84 -13.56 -6.09
CA ASN A 66 9.76 -14.64 -6.42
C ASN A 66 11.21 -14.28 -6.13
N ASN A 67 11.57 -13.01 -6.28
CA ASN A 67 12.98 -12.57 -6.29
C ASN A 67 13.38 -11.82 -5.03
N LEU A 68 12.43 -11.27 -4.27
CA LEU A 68 12.71 -10.59 -3.00
C LEU A 68 12.27 -11.45 -1.82
N ARG A 69 12.64 -11.02 -0.62
CA ARG A 69 12.16 -11.56 0.66
C ARG A 69 11.73 -10.41 1.56
N ASP A 70 10.92 -10.71 2.56
CA ASP A 70 10.61 -9.79 3.65
C ASP A 70 9.87 -8.51 3.25
N VAL A 71 9.38 -8.45 2.00
CA VAL A 71 8.47 -7.41 1.51
C VAL A 71 7.14 -7.44 2.27
N VAL A 72 6.65 -6.27 2.65
CA VAL A 72 5.33 -6.07 3.24
C VAL A 72 4.36 -5.55 2.18
N PHE A 73 3.33 -6.33 1.87
CA PHE A 73 2.27 -5.96 0.94
C PHE A 73 1.08 -5.35 1.67
N LEU A 74 0.80 -4.07 1.41
CA LEU A 74 -0.41 -3.39 1.89
C LEU A 74 -1.53 -3.54 0.84
N LEU A 75 -2.51 -4.38 1.13
CA LEU A 75 -3.54 -4.82 0.19
C LEU A 75 -4.88 -4.18 0.53
N TRP A 76 -5.15 -3.03 -0.07
CA TRP A 76 -6.36 -2.25 0.20
C TRP A 76 -7.46 -2.47 -0.85
N GLY A 77 -8.52 -3.15 -0.43
CA GLY A 77 -9.69 -3.47 -1.25
C GLY A 77 -9.61 -4.85 -1.92
N ALA A 78 -10.78 -5.38 -2.30
CA ALA A 78 -10.94 -6.73 -2.83
C ALA A 78 -10.07 -6.99 -4.08
N TYR A 79 -9.88 -5.98 -4.91
CA TYR A 79 -9.10 -6.11 -6.12
C TYR A 79 -7.61 -6.32 -5.84
N ALA A 80 -7.03 -5.55 -4.91
CA ALA A 80 -5.64 -5.72 -4.46
C ALA A 80 -5.44 -7.10 -3.80
N GLN A 81 -6.40 -7.51 -2.96
CA GLN A 81 -6.37 -8.80 -2.28
C GLN A 81 -6.42 -9.98 -3.27
N LYS A 82 -7.24 -9.89 -4.32
CA LYS A 82 -7.29 -10.91 -5.38
C LYS A 82 -5.96 -11.02 -6.13
N LYS A 83 -5.32 -9.89 -6.44
CA LYS A 83 -4.01 -9.88 -7.12
C LYS A 83 -2.89 -10.48 -6.25
N ALA A 84 -2.97 -10.32 -4.93
CA ALA A 84 -2.00 -10.88 -4.01
C ALA A 84 -2.06 -12.42 -3.86
N ALA A 85 -2.97 -13.10 -4.57
CA ALA A 85 -2.99 -14.57 -4.62
C ALA A 85 -1.68 -15.17 -5.16
N VAL A 86 -0.90 -14.40 -5.93
CA VAL A 86 0.41 -14.82 -6.45
C VAL A 86 1.57 -14.60 -5.46
N VAL A 87 1.31 -14.01 -4.29
CA VAL A 87 2.34 -13.71 -3.29
C VAL A 87 2.60 -14.93 -2.41
N ASP A 88 3.87 -15.31 -2.28
CA ASP A 88 4.36 -16.33 -1.37
C ASP A 88 4.37 -15.80 0.07
N LYS A 89 3.30 -16.09 0.82
CA LYS A 89 3.12 -15.64 2.21
C LYS A 89 4.09 -16.28 3.20
N SER A 90 4.89 -17.28 2.79
CA SER A 90 5.97 -17.81 3.63
C SER A 90 7.19 -16.89 3.64
N LYS A 91 7.36 -16.06 2.61
CA LYS A 91 8.49 -15.12 2.44
C LYS A 91 8.14 -13.67 2.76
N HIS A 92 6.86 -13.34 2.78
CA HIS A 92 6.35 -11.97 2.80
C HIS A 92 5.23 -11.78 3.80
N VAL A 93 5.00 -10.53 4.21
CA VAL A 93 3.84 -10.17 5.03
C VAL A 93 2.78 -9.54 4.16
N CYS A 94 1.53 -9.96 4.33
CA CYS A 94 0.38 -9.35 3.67
C CYS A 94 -0.55 -8.75 4.72
N LEU A 95 -0.77 -7.43 4.64
CA LEU A 95 -1.73 -6.71 5.48
C LEU A 95 -2.95 -6.35 4.64
N LEU A 96 -4.13 -6.79 5.07
CA LEU A 96 -5.37 -6.66 4.29
C LEU A 96 -6.32 -5.67 4.97
N ALA A 97 -6.83 -4.70 4.21
CA ALA A 97 -7.90 -3.83 4.64
C ALA A 97 -8.85 -3.50 3.48
N VAL A 98 -9.99 -2.89 3.78
CA VAL A 98 -10.86 -2.31 2.75
C VAL A 98 -10.17 -1.10 2.08
N HIS A 99 -10.69 -0.67 0.94
CA HIS A 99 -10.09 0.44 0.18
C HIS A 99 -10.22 1.79 0.95
N PRO A 100 -9.22 2.70 0.87
CA PRO A 100 -9.25 4.01 1.53
C PRO A 100 -10.26 5.02 0.96
N SER A 101 -11.03 4.64 -0.07
CA SER A 101 -12.07 5.50 -0.65
C SER A 101 -13.12 5.89 0.40
N PRO A 102 -13.69 7.11 0.36
CA PRO A 102 -14.76 7.52 1.28
C PRO A 102 -15.91 6.52 1.38
N LEU A 103 -16.22 5.80 0.30
CA LEU A 103 -17.30 4.79 0.25
C LEU A 103 -17.07 3.58 1.18
N SER A 104 -15.82 3.29 1.54
CA SER A 104 -15.44 2.09 2.29
C SER A 104 -14.50 2.35 3.45
N ALA A 105 -13.88 3.52 3.57
CA ALA A 105 -12.79 3.75 4.52
C ALA A 105 -13.17 3.42 5.98
N HIS A 106 -14.38 3.81 6.40
CA HIS A 106 -14.89 3.55 7.75
C HIS A 106 -15.21 2.07 8.03
N LYS A 107 -15.21 1.21 7.00
CA LYS A 107 -15.51 -0.23 7.11
C LYS A 107 -14.25 -1.07 7.44
N GLY A 108 -13.13 -0.44 7.76
CA GLY A 108 -11.91 -1.13 8.20
C GLY A 108 -10.59 -0.66 7.60
N PHE A 109 -10.58 0.42 6.80
CA PHE A 109 -9.31 1.09 6.46
C PHE A 109 -8.92 2.01 7.62
N LEU A 110 -9.86 2.88 8.02
CA LEU A 110 -9.78 3.63 9.26
C LEU A 110 -9.84 2.65 10.44
N GLY A 111 -8.75 2.57 11.19
CA GLY A 111 -8.57 1.65 12.31
C GLY A 111 -7.59 0.52 12.00
N SER A 112 -7.10 0.44 10.75
CA SER A 112 -6.30 -0.71 10.30
C SER A 112 -4.91 -0.79 10.94
N GLY A 113 -4.30 0.36 11.25
CA GLY A 113 -2.93 0.47 11.76
C GLY A 113 -1.90 -0.07 10.78
N HIS A 114 -2.18 -0.02 9.46
CA HIS A 114 -1.31 -0.67 8.47
C HIS A 114 0.09 -0.06 8.40
N PHE A 115 0.24 1.23 8.69
CA PHE A 115 1.53 1.91 8.61
C PHE A 115 2.47 1.50 9.75
N SER A 116 1.98 1.49 10.99
CA SER A 116 2.73 0.95 12.14
C SER A 116 2.99 -0.55 12.00
N LYS A 117 1.96 -1.35 11.65
CA LYS A 117 2.12 -2.80 11.41
C LYS A 117 3.12 -3.11 10.30
N CYS A 118 3.24 -2.24 9.29
CA CYS A 118 4.25 -2.37 8.25
C CYS A 118 5.65 -2.23 8.87
N ASN A 119 5.87 -1.18 9.67
CA ASN A 119 7.14 -0.97 10.36
C ASN A 119 7.45 -2.09 11.35
N ASP A 120 6.47 -2.57 12.12
CA ASP A 120 6.67 -3.73 13.02
C ASP A 120 7.10 -4.98 12.24
N ALA A 121 6.50 -5.22 11.06
CA ALA A 121 6.84 -6.33 10.20
C ALA A 121 8.26 -6.21 9.61
N LEU A 122 8.71 -5.00 9.28
CA LEU A 122 10.07 -4.72 8.82
C LEU A 122 11.09 -4.89 9.95
N ILE A 123 10.83 -4.26 11.11
CA ILE A 123 11.71 -4.30 12.29
C ILE A 123 11.89 -5.74 12.79
N SER A 124 10.82 -6.53 12.86
CA SER A 124 10.90 -7.95 13.26
C SER A 124 11.75 -8.82 12.33
N ARG A 125 12.08 -8.31 11.13
CA ARG A 125 12.96 -8.95 10.14
C ARG A 125 14.33 -8.27 10.03
N GLY A 126 14.63 -7.31 10.91
CA GLY A 126 15.89 -6.57 10.90
C GLY A 126 16.01 -5.58 9.74
N LEU A 127 14.89 -5.13 9.17
CA LEU A 127 14.85 -4.11 8.12
C LEU A 127 14.53 -2.74 8.70
N GLU A 128 15.05 -1.70 8.04
CA GLU A 128 14.78 -0.31 8.39
C GLU A 128 13.28 0.02 8.22
N PRO A 129 12.62 0.63 9.22
CA PRO A 129 11.23 1.05 9.09
C PRO A 129 11.08 2.22 8.12
N ILE A 130 9.87 2.38 7.57
CA ILE A 130 9.54 3.54 6.73
C ILE A 130 9.23 4.75 7.61
N ARG A 131 9.84 5.88 7.30
CA ARG A 131 9.54 7.18 7.90
C ARG A 131 8.35 7.79 7.16
N TRP A 132 7.14 7.42 7.59
CA TRP A 132 5.89 7.81 6.92
C TRP A 132 5.62 9.32 6.91
N HIS A 133 6.24 10.08 7.82
CA HIS A 133 6.18 11.54 7.87
C HIS A 133 7.09 12.23 6.84
N GLN A 134 8.08 11.53 6.28
CA GLN A 134 8.96 12.06 5.23
C GLN A 134 8.32 11.85 3.85
N LEU A 135 7.84 12.94 3.26
CA LEU A 135 7.06 12.93 2.02
C LEU A 135 7.83 13.47 0.80
N ASP A 136 9.03 14.00 1.01
CA ASP A 136 9.95 14.57 0.02
C ASP A 136 11.21 13.72 -0.25
#